data_AF-A0A662KQM2-F1
#
_entry.id   AF-A0A662KQM2-F1
#
_cell.length_a   1.000
_cell.length_b   1.000
_cell.length_c   1.000
_cell.angle_alpha   90.00
_cell.angle_beta   90.00
_cell.angle_gamma   90.00
#
_symmetry.space_group_name_H-M   'P 1'
#
loop_
_entity.id
_entity.type
_entity.pdbx_description
1 polymer ?
#
loop_
_entity_poly.entity_id
_entity_poly.type
_entity_poly.pdbx_seq_one_letter_code
_entity_poly.pdbx_strand_id
1 'polypeptide(L)' 'MRKLNQRKIRWIIREMEKRRGTFAGQTKLQNVTPRWVRELYRRYTET' A
#
# COMPACT_ATOMS: atom_id res chain seq x y z
N MET A 1 -5.62 -7.15 11.86
CA MET A 1 -5.09 -5.81 11.53
C MET A 1 -6.17 -4.78 11.78
N ARG A 2 -5.89 -3.68 12.49
CA ARG A 2 -6.84 -2.55 12.56
C ARG A 2 -7.15 -2.12 11.11
N LYS A 3 -8.43 -1.96 10.78
CA LYS A 3 -8.89 -1.52 9.46
C LYS A 3 -8.09 -0.27 9.07
N LEU A 4 -7.30 -0.33 7.99
CA LEU A 4 -6.64 0.88 7.49
C LEU A 4 -7.71 1.84 6.98
N ASN A 5 -7.58 3.11 7.37
CA ASN A 5 -8.43 4.17 6.84
C ASN A 5 -8.21 4.29 5.33
N GLN A 6 -9.29 4.53 4.57
CA GLN A 6 -9.25 4.78 3.12
C GLN A 6 -8.27 5.88 2.72
N ARG A 7 -8.04 6.90 3.58
CA ARG A 7 -7.02 7.94 3.34
C ARG A 7 -5.61 7.35 3.26
N LYS A 8 -5.28 6.36 4.12
CA LYS A 8 -3.99 5.66 4.07
C LYS A 8 -3.88 4.77 2.86
N ILE A 9 -4.96 4.08 2.47
CA ILE A 9 -5.00 3.25 1.26
C ILE A 9 -4.65 4.10 0.02
N ARG A 10 -5.30 5.26 -0.15
CA ARG A 10 -5.01 6.19 -1.24
C ARG A 10 -3.57 6.70 -1.22
N TRP A 11 -3.03 6.96 -0.04
CA TRP A 11 -1.64 7.39 0.09
C TRP A 11 -0.66 6.29 -0.35
N ILE A 12 -0.88 5.04 0.07
CA ILE A 12 -0.05 3.88 -0.32
C ILE A 12 -0.08 3.69 -1.85
N ILE A 13 -1.26 3.78 -2.47
CA ILE A 13 -1.39 3.66 -3.92
C ILE A 13 -0.64 4.79 -4.65
N ARG A 14 -0.79 6.05 -4.22
CA ARG A 14 -0.05 7.18 -4.81
C ARG A 14 1.47 7.06 -4.67
N GLU A 15 1.95 6.54 -3.54
CA GLU A 15 3.38 6.34 -3.33
C GLU A 15 3.93 5.15 -4.14
N MET A 16 3.10 4.14 -4.39
CA MET A 16 3.38 3.03 -5.32
C MET A 16 3.51 3.52 -6.76
N GLU A 17 2.57 4.34 -7.24
CA GLU A 17 2.63 4.93 -8.60
C GLU A 17 3.87 5.79 -8.81
N LYS A 18 4.27 6.56 -7.78
CA LYS A 18 5.45 7.42 -7.85
C LYS A 18 6.78 6.66 -7.88
N ARG A 19 6.79 5.32 -7.70
CA ARG A 19 7.99 4.47 -7.58
C ARG A 19 9.04 4.96 -6.57
N ARG A 20 8.67 5.86 -5.65
CA ARG A 20 9.60 6.50 -4.69
C ARG A 20 9.91 5.65 -3.46
N GLY A 21 9.29 4.47 -3.32
CA GLY A 21 9.56 3.57 -2.21
C GLY A 21 9.45 2.12 -2.61
N THR A 22 10.43 1.32 -2.19
CA THR A 22 10.34 -0.14 -2.23
C THR A 22 9.19 -0.59 -1.34
N PHE A 23 8.41 -1.60 -1.76
CA PHE A 23 7.32 -2.20 -0.97
C PHE A 23 7.70 -2.44 0.51
N ALA A 24 8.95 -2.84 0.75
CA ALA A 24 9.50 -3.09 2.08
C ALA A 24 9.62 -1.84 2.98
N GLY A 25 9.86 -0.65 2.41
CA GLY A 25 9.97 0.59 3.18
C GLY A 25 8.61 1.11 3.66
N GLN A 26 7.61 1.08 2.77
CA GLN A 26 6.26 1.57 3.07
C GLN A 26 5.50 0.64 4.04
N THR A 27 5.78 -0.66 3.97
CA THR A 27 5.22 -1.68 4.86
C THR A 27 5.70 -1.53 6.31
N LYS A 28 6.98 -1.22 6.50
CA LYS A 28 7.55 -0.87 7.81
C LYS A 28 6.96 0.43 8.38
N LEU A 29 6.85 1.47 7.56
CA LEU A 29 6.29 2.78 7.97
C LEU A 29 4.83 2.71 8.42
N GLN A 30 4.03 1.87 7.77
CA GLN A 30 2.59 1.80 8.01
C GLN A 30 2.17 0.60 8.87
N ASN A 31 3.13 -0.22 9.32
CA ASN A 31 2.90 -1.47 10.03
C ASN A 31 1.91 -2.40 9.28
N VAL A 32 2.12 -2.53 7.97
CA VAL A 32 1.30 -3.34 7.07
C VAL A 32 2.15 -4.41 6.43
N THR A 33 1.61 -5.61 6.25
CA THR A 33 2.38 -6.69 5.62
C THR A 33 2.56 -6.42 4.12
N PRO A 34 3.75 -6.69 3.55
CA PRO A 34 4.00 -6.58 2.10
C PRO A 34 3.03 -7.37 1.23
N ARG A 35 2.51 -8.49 1.73
CA ARG A 35 1.47 -9.28 1.06
C ARG A 35 0.17 -8.48 0.89
N TRP A 36 -0.25 -7.77 1.93
CA TRP A 36 -1.47 -6.98 1.90
C TRP A 36 -1.35 -5.79 0.94
N VAL A 37 -0.20 -5.11 0.92
CA VAL A 37 0.05 -4.00 -0.02
C VAL A 37 0.06 -4.49 -1.47
N ARG A 38 0.65 -5.66 -1.74
CA ARG A 38 0.61 -6.28 -3.07
C ARG A 38 -0.82 -6.62 -3.51
N GLU A 39 -1.61 -7.21 -2.62
CA GLU A 39 -3.00 -7.56 -2.92
C GLU A 39 -3.86 -6.31 -3.14
N LEU A 40 -3.66 -5.27 -2.32
CA LEU A 40 -4.31 -3.97 -2.47
C LEU A 40 -3.98 -3.34 -3.83
N TYR A 41 -2.70 -3.32 -4.21
CA TYR A 41 -2.27 -2.76 -5.48
C TYR A 41 -2.82 -3.56 -6.67
N ARG A 42 -2.80 -4.90 -6.58
CA ARG A 42 -3.38 -5.77 -7.62
C ARG A 42 -4.86 -5.46 -7.85
N ARG A 43 -5.66 -5.38 -6.78
CA ARG A 43 -7.08 -5.04 -6.87
C ARG A 43 -7.30 -3.65 -7.46
N TYR A 44 -6.43 -2.69 -7.16
CA TYR A 44 -6.50 -1.34 -7.74
C TYR A 44 -6.21 -1.33 -9.24
N THR A 45 -5.22 -2.11 -9.71
CA THR A 45 -4.85 -2.18 -11.13
C THR A 45 -5.75 -3.08 -11.99
N GLU A 46 -6.48 -4.01 -11.37
CA GLU A 46 -7.47 -4.87 -12.04
C GLU A 46 -8.82 -4.14 -12.29
N THR A 47 -8.94 -2.87 -11.87
CA THR A 47 -10.12 -2.01 -12.08
C THR A 47 -9.84 -1.01 -13.20
#